data_AF-A0A6N8R7K9-F1
#
_entry.id   AF-A0A6N8R7K9-F1
#
_cell.length_a   1.000
_cell.length_b   1.000
_cell.length_c   1.000
_cell.angle_alpha   90.00
_cell.angle_beta   90.00
_cell.angle_gamma   90.00
#
_symmetry.space_group_name_H-M   'P 1'
#
loop_
_entity.id
_entity.type
_entity.pdbx_description
1 polymer ?
#
loop_
_entity_poly.entity_id
_entity_poly.type
_entity_poly.pdbx_seq_one_letter_code
_entity_poly.pdbx_strand_id
1 'polypeptide(L)'
;VVRIVTPGTISDEALLQERQDNLLAAIWQDSKGFGYATLDISSGRFRLSEPADRETMAAELQRTNPAELLYAEDFAEMSLIEGRRGLRRRPLWEFEIDTARQQLNLQFGTRDLVGFGVENAPRGLCAAGCLLQYAKDTQRTTLPHIRSITMEREQDSIIMDAATRRNLEITQNLAGGAENTLASVLDCTVTPMGSRMLKRWLHMPVRDTRVLLERQQTIGALQDFTAGLQPVLRQVGDLERILARLALRTARPRDLARMRHAFQQLPELRA
;
A
#
# COMPACT_ATOMS: atom_id res chain seq x y z
N VAL A 1 -18.94 -6.56 20.17
CA VAL A 1 -17.64 -6.94 19.57
C VAL A 1 -16.82 -5.67 19.34
N VAL A 2 -15.63 -5.54 19.94
CA VAL A 2 -14.86 -4.27 19.97
C VAL A 2 -14.02 -4.06 18.70
N ARG A 3 -13.50 -5.13 18.09
CA ARG A 3 -12.75 -5.10 16.82
C ARG A 3 -12.79 -6.50 16.18
N ILE A 4 -12.77 -6.57 14.86
CA ILE A 4 -12.61 -7.82 14.10
C ILE A 4 -11.19 -7.82 13.53
N VAL A 5 -10.42 -8.87 13.84
CA VAL A 5 -9.05 -9.03 13.32
C VAL A 5 -9.11 -9.94 12.10
N THR A 6 -8.73 -9.43 10.93
CA THR A 6 -8.59 -10.18 9.69
C THR A 6 -7.17 -10.02 9.14
N PRO A 7 -6.71 -10.91 8.23
CA PRO A 7 -5.33 -10.86 7.73
C PRO A 7 -4.93 -9.51 7.12
N GLY A 8 -5.83 -8.82 6.40
CA GLY A 8 -5.55 -7.52 5.78
C GLY A 8 -5.69 -6.33 6.72
N THR A 9 -6.29 -6.49 7.90
CA THR A 9 -6.64 -5.37 8.79
C THR A 9 -5.84 -5.34 10.09
N ILE A 10 -4.70 -6.02 10.09
CA ILE A 10 -3.76 -6.06 11.21
C ILE A 10 -3.02 -4.72 11.30
N SER A 11 -2.98 -4.17 12.52
CA SER A 11 -2.20 -2.96 12.83
C SER A 11 -1.26 -3.13 14.02
N ASP A 12 -1.31 -4.27 14.72
CA ASP A 12 -0.41 -4.57 15.83
C ASP A 12 0.96 -4.97 15.28
N GLU A 13 2.01 -4.33 15.77
CA GLU A 13 3.40 -4.57 15.39
C GLU A 13 3.80 -6.04 15.60
N ALA A 14 3.28 -6.71 16.64
CA ALA A 14 3.63 -8.10 16.95
C ALA A 14 3.13 -9.10 15.90
N LEU A 15 2.14 -8.72 15.08
CA LEU A 15 1.53 -9.56 14.06
C LEU A 15 1.96 -9.18 12.64
N LEU A 16 2.72 -8.08 12.49
CA LEU A 16 3.15 -7.57 11.21
C LEU A 16 4.61 -7.92 10.95
N GLN A 17 4.91 -8.28 9.70
CA GLN A 17 6.29 -8.29 9.25
C GLN A 17 6.79 -6.85 9.13
N GLU A 18 7.86 -6.52 9.83
CA GLU A 18 8.35 -5.14 9.95
C GLU A 18 8.69 -4.54 8.58
N ARG A 19 9.33 -5.33 7.71
CA ARG A 19 9.85 -4.90 6.40
C ARG A 19 8.93 -5.16 5.21
N GLN A 20 7.67 -5.52 5.44
CA GLN A 20 6.71 -5.80 4.36
C GLN A 20 5.40 -5.07 4.60
N ASP A 21 4.76 -4.63 3.52
CA ASP A 21 3.41 -4.08 3.57
C ASP A 21 2.39 -5.20 3.84
N ASN A 22 1.31 -4.90 4.56
CA ASN A 22 0.21 -5.84 4.78
C ASN A 22 -1.05 -5.29 4.13
N LEU A 23 -1.23 -5.62 2.84
CA LEU A 23 -2.27 -5.02 2.01
C LEU A 23 -3.61 -5.74 2.17
N LEU A 24 -4.64 -4.95 2.45
CA LEU A 24 -6.03 -5.27 2.15
C LEU A 24 -6.33 -4.72 0.75
N ALA A 25 -7.03 -5.48 -0.08
CA ALA A 25 -7.40 -5.05 -1.42
C ALA A 25 -8.85 -5.36 -1.76
N ALA A 26 -9.42 -4.63 -2.71
CA ALA A 26 -10.72 -4.91 -3.30
C ALA A 26 -10.63 -4.94 -4.82
N ILE A 27 -11.35 -5.86 -5.45
CA ILE A 27 -11.47 -5.98 -6.90
C ILE A 27 -12.94 -5.89 -7.32
N TRP A 28 -13.18 -5.07 -8.34
CA TRP A 28 -14.45 -4.87 -9.02
C TRP A 28 -14.25 -5.12 -10.52
N GLN A 29 -15.30 -5.56 -11.21
CA GLN A 29 -15.28 -5.70 -12.67
C GLN A 29 -16.61 -5.24 -13.28
N ASP A 30 -16.54 -4.71 -14.49
CA ASP A 30 -17.69 -4.47 -15.34
C ASP A 30 -17.35 -4.79 -16.80
N SER A 31 -18.27 -4.49 -17.73
CA SER A 31 -18.06 -4.73 -19.17
C SER A 31 -16.90 -3.96 -19.80
N LYS A 32 -16.34 -2.95 -19.12
CA LYS A 32 -15.26 -2.08 -19.61
C LYS A 32 -13.90 -2.40 -18.98
N GLY A 33 -13.83 -3.31 -18.02
CA GLY A 33 -12.57 -3.74 -17.39
C GLY A 33 -12.69 -3.86 -15.87
N PHE A 34 -11.57 -3.62 -15.18
CA PHE A 34 -11.46 -3.82 -13.74
C PHE A 34 -11.33 -2.51 -12.96
N GLY A 35 -11.72 -2.58 -11.70
CA GLY A 35 -11.43 -1.61 -10.67
C GLY A 35 -10.65 -2.30 -9.57
N TYR A 36 -9.52 -1.73 -9.17
CA TYR A 36 -8.69 -2.31 -8.13
C TYR A 36 -8.30 -1.24 -7.11
N ALA A 37 -8.38 -1.57 -5.84
CA ALA A 37 -7.97 -0.69 -4.76
C ALA A 37 -7.16 -1.45 -3.71
N THR A 38 -6.14 -0.79 -3.15
CA THR A 38 -5.31 -1.34 -2.07
C THR A 38 -5.18 -0.35 -0.92
N LEU A 39 -5.20 -0.89 0.30
CA LEU A 39 -5.07 -0.14 1.53
C LEU A 39 -4.13 -0.88 2.48
N ASP A 40 -3.09 -0.18 2.93
CA ASP A 40 -2.30 -0.60 4.08
C ASP A 40 -2.81 0.12 5.33
N ILE A 41 -3.51 -0.59 6.22
CA ILE A 41 -4.04 -0.04 7.47
C ILE A 41 -2.91 0.50 8.36
N SER A 42 -1.72 -0.10 8.29
CA SER A 42 -0.56 0.23 9.13
C SER A 42 0.18 1.49 8.70
N SER A 43 -0.02 1.97 7.45
CA SER A 43 0.58 3.22 6.96
C SER A 43 -0.46 4.26 6.50
N GLY A 44 -1.73 3.86 6.34
CA GLY A 44 -2.79 4.71 5.79
C GLY A 44 -2.70 4.89 4.27
N ARG A 45 -1.80 4.17 3.60
CA ARG A 45 -1.56 4.29 2.17
C ARG A 45 -2.68 3.64 1.38
N PHE A 46 -3.41 4.47 0.64
CA PHE A 46 -4.59 4.08 -0.11
C PHE A 46 -4.41 4.42 -1.60
N ARG A 47 -4.56 3.42 -2.47
CA ARG A 47 -4.39 3.57 -3.92
C ARG A 47 -5.49 2.86 -4.68
N LEU A 48 -5.77 3.33 -5.89
CA LEU A 48 -6.64 2.66 -6.85
C LEU A 48 -6.01 2.63 -8.25
N SER A 49 -6.46 1.70 -9.07
CA SER A 49 -6.14 1.58 -10.50
C SER A 49 -7.34 1.03 -11.26
N GLU A 50 -7.33 1.18 -12.59
CA GLU A 50 -8.36 0.63 -13.48
C GLU A 50 -7.73 -0.21 -14.60
N PRO A 51 -7.30 -1.45 -14.29
CA PRO A 51 -6.76 -2.34 -15.31
C PRO A 51 -7.77 -2.58 -16.42
N ALA A 52 -7.34 -2.44 -17.67
CA ALA A 52 -8.22 -2.55 -18.84
C ALA A 52 -8.66 -4.00 -19.11
N ASP A 53 -7.79 -4.96 -18.81
CA ASP A 53 -7.98 -6.37 -19.16
C ASP A 53 -7.48 -7.32 -18.06
N ARG A 54 -7.71 -8.61 -18.31
CA ARG A 54 -7.36 -9.71 -17.41
C ARG A 54 -5.85 -9.81 -17.17
N GLU A 55 -5.02 -9.54 -18.18
CA GLU A 55 -3.57 -9.66 -18.08
C GLU A 55 -3.01 -8.58 -17.16
N THR A 56 -3.43 -7.33 -17.36
CA THR A 56 -3.01 -6.24 -16.48
C THR A 56 -3.54 -6.43 -15.07
N MET A 57 -4.77 -6.90 -14.88
CA MET A 57 -5.29 -7.22 -13.54
C MET A 57 -4.47 -8.35 -12.88
N ALA A 58 -4.08 -9.39 -13.61
CA ALA A 58 -3.20 -10.43 -13.09
C ALA A 58 -1.83 -9.88 -12.66
N ALA A 59 -1.24 -8.99 -13.45
CA ALA A 59 0.02 -8.31 -13.13
C ALA A 59 -0.11 -7.47 -11.84
N GLU A 60 -1.22 -6.76 -11.67
CA GLU A 60 -1.52 -5.98 -10.47
C GLU A 60 -1.67 -6.86 -9.22
N LEU A 61 -2.44 -7.96 -9.31
CA LEU A 61 -2.60 -8.93 -8.21
C LEU A 61 -1.27 -9.60 -7.81
N GLN A 62 -0.39 -9.86 -8.78
CA GLN A 62 0.94 -10.40 -8.52
C GLN A 62 1.87 -9.36 -7.89
N ARG A 63 1.77 -8.09 -8.34
CA ARG A 63 2.57 -6.97 -7.83
C ARG A 63 2.26 -6.62 -6.39
N THR A 64 0.97 -6.50 -6.06
CA THR A 64 0.53 -6.07 -4.73
C THR A 64 0.44 -7.22 -3.74
N ASN A 65 0.18 -8.44 -4.22
CA ASN A 65 0.06 -9.65 -3.43
C ASN A 65 -0.68 -9.47 -2.08
N PRO A 66 -1.96 -9.05 -2.08
CA PRO A 66 -2.66 -8.69 -0.86
C PRO A 66 -2.83 -9.88 0.09
N ALA A 67 -2.77 -9.59 1.39
CA ALA A 67 -3.02 -10.55 2.47
C ALA A 67 -4.51 -10.93 2.57
N GLU A 68 -5.39 -10.03 2.12
CA GLU A 68 -6.83 -10.23 2.06
C GLU A 68 -7.40 -9.47 0.85
N LEU A 69 -8.28 -10.14 0.09
CA LEU A 69 -8.86 -9.63 -1.15
C LEU A 69 -10.39 -9.72 -1.09
N LEU A 70 -11.03 -8.55 -1.13
CA LEU A 70 -12.46 -8.38 -1.25
C LEU A 70 -12.87 -8.46 -2.72
N TYR A 71 -13.96 -9.16 -3.02
CA TYR A 71 -14.48 -9.28 -4.38
C TYR A 71 -16.01 -9.29 -4.37
N ALA A 72 -16.60 -8.76 -5.44
CA ALA A 72 -18.05 -8.75 -5.62
C ALA A 72 -18.63 -10.15 -5.73
N GLU A 73 -19.86 -10.32 -5.27
CA GLU A 73 -20.50 -11.63 -5.24
C GLU A 73 -20.76 -12.24 -6.62
N ASP A 74 -20.83 -11.42 -7.66
CA ASP A 74 -21.01 -11.80 -9.07
C ASP A 74 -19.71 -11.73 -9.89
N PHE A 75 -18.55 -11.60 -9.24
CA PHE A 75 -17.26 -11.52 -9.90
C PHE A 75 -17.05 -12.75 -10.81
N ALA A 76 -17.02 -12.52 -12.13
CA ALA A 76 -17.04 -13.61 -13.11
C ALA A 76 -15.65 -14.24 -13.31
N GLU A 77 -14.59 -13.45 -13.19
CA GLU A 77 -13.20 -13.88 -13.48
C GLU A 77 -12.56 -14.62 -12.29
N MET A 78 -13.29 -15.54 -11.66
CA MET A 78 -12.86 -16.23 -10.43
C MET A 78 -11.50 -16.92 -10.55
N SER A 79 -11.15 -17.42 -11.74
CA SER A 79 -9.83 -18.02 -12.00
C SER A 79 -8.65 -17.06 -11.82
N LEU A 80 -8.87 -15.74 -11.78
CA LEU A 80 -7.84 -14.76 -11.39
C LEU A 80 -7.50 -14.82 -9.88
N ILE A 81 -8.44 -15.25 -9.05
CA ILE A 81 -8.35 -15.10 -7.59
C ILE A 81 -8.47 -16.41 -6.81
N GLU A 82 -8.98 -17.49 -7.38
CA GLU A 82 -9.29 -18.78 -6.72
C GLU A 82 -8.12 -19.36 -5.90
N GLY A 83 -6.87 -19.22 -6.35
CA GLY A 83 -5.69 -19.73 -5.64
C GLY A 83 -5.19 -18.85 -4.48
N ARG A 84 -5.81 -17.69 -4.25
CA ARG A 84 -5.36 -16.72 -3.26
C ARG A 84 -5.94 -17.03 -1.88
N ARG A 85 -5.14 -16.75 -0.84
CA ARG A 85 -5.63 -16.77 0.55
C ARG A 85 -6.34 -15.47 0.87
N GLY A 86 -7.20 -15.50 1.88
CA GLY A 86 -7.88 -14.30 2.38
C GLY A 86 -8.95 -13.74 1.44
N LEU A 87 -9.57 -14.57 0.60
CA LEU A 87 -10.71 -14.14 -0.21
C LEU A 87 -11.92 -13.82 0.68
N ARG A 88 -12.62 -12.73 0.34
CA ARG A 88 -13.83 -12.26 1.02
C ARG A 88 -14.87 -11.81 -0.01
N ARG A 89 -15.93 -12.62 -0.16
CA ARG A 89 -17.07 -12.26 -1.01
C ARG A 89 -17.86 -11.14 -0.34
N ARG A 90 -18.18 -10.08 -1.10
CA ARG A 90 -18.91 -8.90 -0.64
C ARG A 90 -20.14 -8.66 -1.53
N PRO A 91 -21.25 -8.16 -0.97
CA PRO A 91 -22.47 -7.92 -1.74
C PRO A 91 -22.30 -6.72 -2.70
N LEU A 92 -23.08 -6.69 -3.78
CA LEU A 92 -22.92 -5.69 -4.85
C LEU A 92 -23.07 -4.23 -4.38
N TRP A 93 -23.96 -3.98 -3.43
CA TRP A 93 -24.22 -2.64 -2.92
C TRP A 93 -23.00 -1.98 -2.27
N GLU A 94 -22.00 -2.76 -1.83
CA GLU A 94 -20.74 -2.22 -1.32
C GLU A 94 -19.82 -1.66 -2.42
N PHE A 95 -20.07 -1.99 -3.68
CA PHE A 95 -19.32 -1.50 -4.84
C PHE A 95 -20.08 -0.41 -5.62
N GLU A 96 -21.20 0.08 -5.11
CA GLU A 96 -21.95 1.16 -5.78
C GLU A 96 -21.16 2.47 -5.83
N ILE A 97 -21.06 3.07 -7.02
CA ILE A 97 -20.23 4.25 -7.28
C ILE A 97 -20.67 5.48 -6.47
N ASP A 98 -21.98 5.72 -6.34
CA ASP A 98 -22.49 6.90 -5.63
C ASP A 98 -22.20 6.80 -4.13
N THR A 99 -22.44 5.61 -3.55
CA THR A 99 -22.09 5.28 -2.17
C THR A 99 -20.58 5.39 -1.94
N ALA A 100 -19.76 4.86 -2.85
CA ALA A 100 -18.31 4.94 -2.77
C ALA A 100 -17.81 6.40 -2.78
N ARG A 101 -18.29 7.23 -3.71
CA ARG A 101 -17.97 8.66 -3.78
C ARG A 101 -18.35 9.38 -2.49
N GLN A 102 -19.55 9.16 -1.98
CA GLN A 102 -20.01 9.75 -0.73
C GLN A 102 -19.11 9.36 0.45
N GLN A 103 -18.77 8.08 0.58
CA GLN A 103 -17.93 7.58 1.67
C GLN A 103 -16.49 8.11 1.61
N LEU A 104 -15.92 8.20 0.41
CA LEU A 104 -14.58 8.75 0.19
C LEU A 104 -14.55 10.25 0.46
N ASN A 105 -15.51 11.02 -0.05
CA ASN A 105 -15.64 12.45 0.25
C ASN A 105 -15.81 12.71 1.75
N LEU A 106 -16.63 11.91 2.43
CA LEU A 106 -16.79 11.99 3.89
C LEU A 106 -15.47 11.67 4.63
N GLN A 107 -14.72 10.67 4.17
CA GLN A 107 -13.44 10.29 4.76
C GLN A 107 -12.39 11.39 4.61
N PHE A 108 -12.35 12.05 3.46
CA PHE A 108 -11.35 13.07 3.15
C PHE A 108 -11.79 14.48 3.52
N GLY A 109 -13.06 14.68 3.89
CA GLY A 109 -13.62 16.00 4.17
C GLY A 109 -13.68 16.90 2.93
N THR A 110 -13.90 16.31 1.75
CA THR A 110 -13.90 16.99 0.45
C THR A 110 -15.29 16.98 -0.18
N ARG A 111 -15.54 17.93 -1.10
CA ARG A 111 -16.77 17.97 -1.89
C ARG A 111 -16.72 16.98 -3.07
N ASP A 112 -15.55 16.84 -3.67
CA ASP A 112 -15.26 15.97 -4.81
C ASP A 112 -13.86 15.37 -4.66
N LEU A 113 -13.48 14.48 -5.59
CA LEU A 113 -12.20 13.78 -5.57
C LEU A 113 -11.24 14.29 -6.65
N VAL A 114 -11.49 15.48 -7.21
CA VAL A 114 -10.66 16.08 -8.26
C VAL A 114 -9.24 16.33 -7.76
N GLY A 115 -9.10 16.84 -6.52
CA GLY A 115 -7.80 17.11 -5.90
C GLY A 115 -6.93 15.86 -5.68
N PHE A 116 -7.54 14.67 -5.67
CA PHE A 116 -6.83 13.39 -5.58
C PHE A 116 -6.51 12.78 -6.96
N GLY A 117 -7.06 13.36 -8.04
CA GLY A 117 -6.86 12.87 -9.41
C GLY A 117 -7.58 11.56 -9.72
N VAL A 118 -8.57 11.16 -8.92
CA VAL A 118 -9.32 9.88 -9.05
C VAL A 118 -10.78 10.04 -9.46
N GLU A 119 -11.28 11.28 -9.58
CA GLU A 119 -12.70 11.58 -9.87
C GLU A 119 -13.23 10.82 -11.10
N ASN A 120 -12.39 10.67 -12.13
CA ASN A 120 -12.73 10.01 -13.40
C ASN A 120 -12.35 8.53 -13.46
N ALA A 121 -12.14 7.86 -12.31
CA ALA A 121 -11.80 6.44 -12.21
C ALA A 121 -12.95 5.64 -11.54
N PRO A 122 -14.14 5.56 -12.16
CA PRO A 122 -15.33 4.98 -11.53
C PRO A 122 -15.15 3.53 -11.03
N ARG A 123 -14.50 2.64 -11.79
CA ARG A 123 -14.27 1.26 -11.35
C ARG A 123 -13.32 1.21 -10.17
N GLY A 124 -12.24 1.99 -10.22
CA GLY A 124 -11.31 2.13 -9.10
C GLY A 124 -11.99 2.67 -7.84
N LEU A 125 -12.91 3.62 -8.00
CA LEU A 125 -13.71 4.19 -6.92
C LEU A 125 -14.68 3.16 -6.32
N CYS A 126 -15.36 2.34 -7.13
CA CYS A 126 -16.20 1.23 -6.67
C CYS A 126 -15.42 0.30 -5.72
N ALA A 127 -14.23 -0.15 -6.16
CA ALA A 127 -13.35 -0.98 -5.33
C ALA A 127 -12.89 -0.24 -4.06
N ALA A 128 -12.52 1.03 -4.17
CA ALA A 128 -12.08 1.85 -3.05
C ALA A 128 -13.18 2.08 -2.00
N GLY A 129 -14.43 2.28 -2.42
CA GLY A 129 -15.58 2.41 -1.52
C GLY A 129 -15.79 1.17 -0.66
N CYS A 130 -15.90 0.01 -1.30
CA CYS A 130 -16.00 -1.29 -0.60
C CYS A 130 -14.84 -1.49 0.38
N LEU A 131 -13.60 -1.22 -0.08
CA LEU A 131 -12.39 -1.38 0.71
C LEU A 131 -12.38 -0.51 1.97
N LEU A 132 -12.75 0.76 1.82
CA LEU A 132 -12.81 1.72 2.93
C LEU A 132 -13.91 1.35 3.92
N GLN A 133 -15.08 0.94 3.44
CA GLN A 133 -16.19 0.51 4.29
C GLN A 133 -15.80 -0.73 5.10
N TYR A 134 -15.22 -1.74 4.46
CA TYR A 134 -14.73 -2.95 5.14
C TYR A 134 -13.66 -2.63 6.20
N ALA A 135 -12.73 -1.71 5.88
CA ALA A 135 -11.73 -1.26 6.85
C ALA A 135 -12.38 -0.59 8.07
N LYS A 136 -13.41 0.24 7.87
CA LYS A 136 -14.17 0.87 8.97
C LYS A 136 -14.91 -0.18 9.81
N ASP A 137 -15.55 -1.15 9.17
CA ASP A 137 -16.33 -2.19 9.84
C ASP A 137 -15.48 -3.15 10.66
N THR A 138 -14.28 -3.48 10.18
CA THR A 138 -13.32 -4.34 10.88
C THR A 138 -12.62 -3.62 12.03
N GLN A 139 -12.17 -2.39 11.81
CA GLN A 139 -11.48 -1.60 12.84
C GLN A 139 -12.44 -1.03 13.90
N ARG A 140 -13.71 -0.82 13.57
CA ARG A 140 -14.74 -0.23 14.46
C ARG A 140 -14.33 1.12 15.07
N THR A 141 -13.53 1.89 14.32
CA THR A 141 -13.04 3.22 14.71
C THR A 141 -12.87 4.10 13.47
N THR A 142 -12.76 5.42 13.69
CA THR A 142 -12.38 6.36 12.62
C THR A 142 -10.96 6.06 12.14
N LEU A 143 -10.69 6.28 10.86
CA LEU A 143 -9.38 6.03 10.24
C LEU A 143 -8.69 7.36 9.81
N PRO A 144 -8.38 8.29 10.73
CA PRO A 144 -7.96 9.66 10.37
C PRO A 144 -6.54 9.76 9.77
N HIS A 145 -5.78 8.65 9.77
CA HIS A 145 -4.50 8.55 9.08
C HIS A 145 -4.63 8.23 7.59
N ILE A 146 -5.79 7.76 7.13
CA ILE A 146 -6.09 7.60 5.71
C ILE A 146 -6.52 8.97 5.17
N ARG A 147 -5.56 9.72 4.65
CA ARG A 147 -5.71 11.15 4.29
C ARG A 147 -5.74 11.43 2.80
N SER A 148 -5.37 10.46 1.98
CA SER A 148 -5.32 10.61 0.53
C SER A 148 -5.61 9.28 -0.14
N ILE A 149 -6.14 9.35 -1.35
CA ILE A 149 -6.18 8.25 -2.30
C ILE A 149 -5.42 8.69 -3.57
N THR A 150 -4.73 7.76 -4.23
CA THR A 150 -3.95 8.08 -5.43
C THR A 150 -4.26 7.08 -6.54
N MET A 151 -4.40 7.59 -7.77
CA MET A 151 -4.48 6.77 -8.98
C MET A 151 -3.08 6.25 -9.34
N GLU A 152 -2.91 4.93 -9.45
CA GLU A 152 -1.78 4.32 -10.14
C GLU A 152 -2.16 4.14 -11.62
N ARG A 153 -1.37 4.73 -12.52
CA ARG A 153 -1.56 4.60 -13.96
C ARG A 153 -0.45 3.72 -14.53
N GLU A 154 -0.82 2.80 -15.41
CA GLU A 154 0.14 1.87 -16.06
C GLU A 154 1.27 2.64 -16.75
N GLN A 155 0.94 3.75 -17.40
CA GLN A 155 1.88 4.61 -18.14
C GLN A 155 2.96 5.29 -17.28
N ASP A 156 2.83 5.30 -15.95
CA ASP A 156 3.78 5.95 -15.06
C ASP A 156 4.97 5.03 -14.72
N SER A 157 4.84 3.73 -14.95
CA SER A 157 5.83 2.72 -14.58
C SER A 157 6.13 1.73 -15.71
N ILE A 158 7.31 1.11 -15.67
CA ILE A 158 7.64 0.03 -16.62
C ILE A 158 6.68 -1.14 -16.40
N ILE A 159 5.94 -1.49 -17.45
CA ILE A 159 4.98 -2.59 -17.44
C ILE A 159 5.78 -3.90 -17.34
N MET A 160 5.37 -4.73 -16.39
CA MET A 160 5.88 -6.09 -16.22
C MET A 160 4.68 -6.99 -15.97
N ASP A 161 4.51 -7.99 -16.81
CA ASP A 161 3.48 -9.00 -16.64
C ASP A 161 3.73 -9.84 -15.36
N ALA A 162 2.72 -10.63 -14.98
CA ALA A 162 2.79 -11.45 -13.76
C ALA A 162 3.92 -12.50 -13.80
N ALA A 163 4.19 -13.10 -14.96
CA ALA A 163 5.24 -14.11 -15.12
C ALA A 163 6.64 -13.48 -15.04
N THR A 164 6.85 -12.34 -15.70
CA THR A 164 8.08 -11.53 -15.62
C THR A 164 8.38 -11.17 -14.16
N ARG A 165 7.39 -10.68 -13.40
CA ARG A 165 7.58 -10.36 -11.97
C ARG A 165 7.96 -11.58 -11.13
N ARG A 166 7.35 -12.73 -11.41
CA ARG A 166 7.64 -14.00 -10.73
C ARG A 166 9.06 -14.49 -11.06
N ASN A 167 9.45 -14.43 -12.33
CA ASN A 167 10.74 -14.93 -12.81
C ASN A 167 11.92 -14.04 -12.42
N LEU A 168 11.68 -12.73 -12.25
CA LEU A 168 12.69 -11.78 -11.77
C LEU A 168 12.92 -11.88 -10.25
N GLU A 169 12.11 -12.67 -9.53
CA GLU A 169 12.23 -12.89 -8.08
C GLU A 169 12.42 -11.58 -7.29
N ILE A 170 11.62 -10.55 -7.60
CA ILE A 170 11.85 -9.18 -7.11
C ILE A 170 11.82 -9.12 -5.59
N THR A 171 10.75 -9.61 -4.97
CA THR A 171 10.58 -9.66 -3.50
C THR A 171 10.27 -11.06 -2.97
N GLN A 172 10.01 -12.01 -3.87
CA GLN A 172 9.68 -13.39 -3.55
C GLN A 172 10.35 -14.30 -4.57
N ASN A 173 11.02 -15.35 -4.09
CA ASN A 173 11.64 -16.37 -4.93
C ASN A 173 10.61 -17.40 -5.42
N LEU A 174 10.99 -18.26 -6.36
CA LEU A 174 10.11 -19.25 -6.99
C LEU A 174 9.56 -20.29 -6.00
N ALA A 175 10.27 -20.53 -4.89
CA ALA A 175 9.83 -21.38 -3.78
C ALA A 175 8.86 -20.67 -2.81
N GLY A 176 8.60 -19.38 -3.00
CA GLY A 176 7.70 -18.58 -2.17
C GLY A 176 8.36 -17.89 -0.97
N GLY A 177 9.67 -18.05 -0.79
CA GLY A 177 10.47 -17.38 0.25
C GLY A 177 10.98 -16.00 -0.15
N ALA A 178 11.62 -15.30 0.78
CA ALA A 178 12.22 -13.97 0.54
C ALA A 178 13.74 -13.99 0.30
N GLU A 179 14.38 -15.15 0.51
CA GLU A 179 15.81 -15.38 0.34
C GLU A 179 16.23 -15.30 -1.13
N ASN A 180 17.43 -14.79 -1.40
CA ASN A 180 18.05 -14.70 -2.73
C ASN A 180 17.21 -13.94 -3.78
N THR A 181 16.36 -13.02 -3.33
CA THR A 181 15.57 -12.12 -4.17
C THR A 181 16.33 -10.84 -4.48
N LEU A 182 15.95 -10.12 -5.55
CA LEU A 182 16.54 -8.80 -5.84
C LEU A 182 16.44 -7.86 -4.64
N ALA A 183 15.29 -7.83 -3.96
CA ALA A 183 15.09 -7.03 -2.77
C ALA A 183 16.01 -7.46 -1.61
N SER A 184 16.23 -8.75 -1.40
CA SER A 184 17.14 -9.23 -0.35
C SER A 184 18.59 -8.79 -0.57
N VAL A 185 19.02 -8.69 -1.83
CA VAL A 185 20.37 -8.22 -2.20
C VAL A 185 20.50 -6.70 -2.05
N LEU A 186 19.46 -5.94 -2.41
CA LEU A 186 19.50 -4.48 -2.42
C LEU A 186 19.09 -3.81 -1.10
N ASP A 187 18.37 -4.51 -0.21
CA ASP A 187 17.81 -3.93 1.02
C ASP A 187 18.85 -3.73 2.13
N CYS A 188 19.71 -2.74 1.93
CA CYS A 188 20.63 -2.20 2.94
C CYS A 188 20.00 -1.06 3.77
N THR A 189 18.67 -0.96 3.80
CA THR A 189 18.00 0.13 4.52
C THR A 189 18.09 -0.06 6.03
N VAL A 190 18.23 1.05 6.76
CA VAL A 190 18.36 1.05 8.23
C VAL A 190 17.05 1.28 8.97
N THR A 191 15.97 1.58 8.24
CA THR A 191 14.61 1.73 8.81
C THR A 191 13.63 0.79 8.11
N PRO A 192 12.65 0.23 8.84
CA PRO A 192 11.64 -0.66 8.23
C PRO A 192 10.77 0.02 7.17
N MET A 193 10.40 1.29 7.39
CA MET A 193 9.67 2.08 6.41
C MET A 193 10.50 2.33 5.13
N GLY A 194 11.83 2.46 5.27
CA GLY A 194 12.75 2.52 4.15
C GLY A 194 12.76 1.21 3.33
N SER A 195 12.83 0.05 4.01
CA SER A 195 12.74 -1.26 3.35
C SER A 195 11.43 -1.42 2.57
N ARG A 196 10.29 -1.07 3.18
CA ARG A 196 8.98 -1.09 2.50
C ARG A 196 8.95 -0.15 1.30
N MET A 197 9.55 1.04 1.41
CA MET A 197 9.65 1.98 0.28
C MET A 197 10.51 1.42 -0.86
N LEU A 198 11.67 0.85 -0.57
CA LEU A 198 12.54 0.24 -1.56
C LEU A 198 11.82 -0.86 -2.34
N LYS A 199 11.15 -1.78 -1.65
CA LYS A 199 10.38 -2.87 -2.29
C LYS A 199 9.29 -2.33 -3.21
N ARG A 200 8.56 -1.29 -2.78
CA ARG A 200 7.59 -0.60 -3.64
C ARG A 200 8.23 -0.04 -4.91
N TRP A 201 9.40 0.59 -4.80
CA TRP A 201 10.11 1.14 -5.97
C TRP A 201 10.61 0.06 -6.92
N LEU A 202 11.11 -1.07 -6.42
CA LEU A 202 11.52 -2.20 -7.26
C LEU A 202 10.36 -2.77 -8.06
N HIS A 203 9.15 -2.78 -7.48
CA HIS A 203 7.94 -3.23 -8.18
C HIS A 203 7.35 -2.19 -9.15
N MET A 204 7.75 -0.92 -9.05
CA MET A 204 7.25 0.18 -9.90
C MET A 204 8.41 1.05 -10.41
N PRO A 205 9.22 0.54 -11.35
CA PRO A 205 10.28 1.34 -11.98
C PRO A 205 9.64 2.52 -12.71
N VAL A 206 10.07 3.74 -12.38
CA VAL A 206 9.47 4.98 -12.89
C VAL A 206 9.87 5.22 -14.35
N ARG A 207 8.93 5.71 -15.18
CA ARG A 207 9.19 6.07 -16.59
C ARG A 207 9.59 7.53 -16.80
N ASP A 208 9.17 8.42 -15.90
CA ASP A 208 9.54 9.84 -15.96
C ASP A 208 11.05 10.01 -15.72
N THR A 209 11.78 10.40 -16.77
CA THR A 209 13.23 10.60 -16.73
C THR A 209 13.64 11.73 -15.80
N ARG A 210 12.78 12.73 -15.59
CA ARG A 210 13.04 13.79 -14.62
C ARG A 210 13.09 13.24 -13.21
N VAL A 211 12.13 12.39 -12.83
CA VAL A 211 12.13 11.72 -11.52
C VAL A 211 13.35 10.81 -11.35
N LEU A 212 13.76 10.12 -12.41
CA LEU A 212 14.98 9.29 -12.38
C LEU A 212 16.24 10.13 -12.14
N LEU A 213 16.39 11.25 -12.86
CA LEU A 213 17.53 12.16 -12.70
C LEU A 213 17.56 12.79 -11.30
N GLU A 214 16.42 13.23 -10.78
CA GLU A 214 16.29 13.76 -9.41
C GLU A 214 16.74 12.72 -8.37
N ARG A 215 16.35 11.46 -8.53
CA ARG A 215 16.80 10.36 -7.65
C ARG A 215 18.31 10.12 -7.76
N GLN A 216 18.84 10.07 -8.97
CA GLN A 216 20.28 9.86 -9.20
C GLN A 216 21.13 11.00 -8.61
N GLN A 217 20.70 12.25 -8.80
CA GLN A 217 21.35 13.41 -8.20
C GLN A 217 21.31 13.36 -6.67
N THR A 218 20.16 13.00 -6.09
CA THR A 218 20.02 12.84 -4.64
C THR A 218 20.94 11.75 -4.10
N ILE A 219 21.04 10.60 -4.80
CA ILE A 219 21.95 9.51 -4.43
C ILE A 219 23.40 9.99 -4.49
N GLY A 220 23.80 10.66 -5.57
CA GLY A 220 25.16 11.20 -5.72
C GLY A 220 25.52 12.20 -4.63
N ALA A 221 24.58 13.08 -4.25
CA ALA A 221 24.79 14.06 -3.18
C ALA A 221 24.91 13.43 -1.79
N LEU A 222 24.30 12.27 -1.55
CA LEU A 222 24.29 11.60 -0.24
C LEU A 222 25.36 10.50 -0.09
N GLN A 223 26.03 10.12 -1.17
CA GLN A 223 26.93 8.96 -1.20
C GLN A 223 28.04 9.08 -0.14
N ASP A 224 28.68 10.23 -0.04
CA ASP A 224 29.79 10.46 0.90
C ASP A 224 29.32 10.61 2.36
N PHE A 225 28.05 10.95 2.59
CA PHE A 225 27.48 11.15 3.92
C PHE A 225 26.78 9.91 4.47
N THR A 226 26.62 8.86 3.66
CA THR A 226 25.79 7.69 4.00
C THR A 226 26.24 7.02 5.30
N ALA A 227 27.55 6.88 5.53
CA ALA A 227 28.10 6.27 6.73
C ALA A 227 27.76 7.05 8.02
N GLY A 228 27.72 8.39 7.94
CA GLY A 228 27.33 9.26 9.07
C GLY A 228 25.81 9.32 9.28
N LEU A 229 25.03 9.29 8.20
CA LEU A 229 23.56 9.36 8.26
C LEU A 229 22.92 8.08 8.78
N GLN A 230 23.45 6.91 8.42
CA GLN A 230 22.83 5.63 8.76
C GLN A 230 22.64 5.39 10.27
N PRO A 231 23.63 5.65 11.15
CA PRO A 231 23.45 5.57 12.60
C PRO A 231 22.29 6.43 13.12
N VAL A 232 22.17 7.66 12.63
CA VAL A 232 21.13 8.63 13.03
C VAL A 232 19.76 8.17 12.52
N LEU A 233 19.66 7.78 11.25
CA LEU A 233 18.42 7.26 10.67
C LEU A 233 17.93 5.98 11.36
N ARG A 234 18.84 5.11 11.81
CA ARG A 234 18.48 3.89 12.55
C ARG A 234 17.72 4.22 13.84
N GLN A 235 18.02 5.35 14.48
CA GLN A 235 17.32 5.80 15.69
C GLN A 235 15.90 6.31 15.43
N VAL A 236 15.55 6.65 14.19
CA VAL A 236 14.19 7.07 13.80
C VAL A 236 13.20 5.91 13.85
N GLY A 237 13.62 4.70 13.46
CA GLY A 237 12.79 3.50 13.49
C GLY A 237 11.57 3.54 12.55
N ASP A 238 10.50 2.84 12.92
CA ASP A 238 9.26 2.73 12.12
C ASP A 238 8.23 3.81 12.50
N LEU A 239 8.54 5.06 12.17
CA LEU A 239 7.67 6.19 12.47
C LEU A 239 6.33 6.12 11.70
N GLU A 240 6.35 5.58 10.47
CA GLU A 240 5.15 5.39 9.63
C GLU A 240 4.06 4.60 10.37
N ARG A 241 4.41 3.42 10.92
CA ARG A 241 3.45 2.59 11.67
C ARG A 241 3.09 3.13 13.04
N ILE A 242 4.02 3.82 13.72
CA ILE A 242 3.74 4.47 15.00
C ILE A 242 2.65 5.54 14.83
N LEU A 243 2.76 6.38 13.79
CA LEU A 243 1.78 7.43 13.50
C LEU A 243 0.39 6.84 13.18
N ALA A 244 0.32 5.73 12.46
CA ALA A 244 -0.94 5.03 12.22
C ALA A 244 -1.56 4.48 13.51
N ARG A 245 -0.76 3.86 14.40
CA ARG A 245 -1.26 3.39 15.70
C ARG A 245 -1.75 4.54 16.58
N LEU A 246 -1.08 5.68 16.55
CA LEU A 246 -1.50 6.88 17.27
C LEU A 246 -2.87 7.36 16.76
N ALA A 247 -3.03 7.45 15.44
CA ALA A 247 -4.30 7.82 14.79
C ALA A 247 -5.44 6.85 15.13
N LEU A 248 -5.14 5.55 15.19
CA LEU A 248 -6.08 4.50 15.57
C LEU A 248 -6.35 4.41 17.09
N ARG A 249 -5.71 5.24 17.92
CA ARG A 249 -5.76 5.18 19.39
C ARG A 249 -5.35 3.81 19.96
N THR A 250 -4.40 3.16 19.29
CA THR A 250 -3.83 1.86 19.68
C THR A 250 -2.35 1.96 20.06
N ALA A 251 -1.77 3.16 20.02
CA ALA A 251 -0.41 3.43 20.44
C ALA A 251 -0.21 3.17 21.95
N ARG A 252 0.93 2.58 22.30
CA ARG A 252 1.34 2.31 23.69
C ARG A 252 2.34 3.38 24.17
N PRO A 253 2.59 3.54 25.49
CA PRO A 253 3.56 4.54 25.99
C PRO A 253 4.94 4.47 25.33
N ARG A 254 5.41 3.27 25.00
CA ARG A 254 6.67 3.06 24.26
C ARG A 254 6.66 3.65 22.84
N ASP A 255 5.50 3.69 22.17
CA ASP A 255 5.38 4.28 20.83
C ASP A 255 5.61 5.79 20.90
N LEU A 256 5.06 6.46 21.93
CA LEU A 256 5.30 7.88 22.18
C LEU A 256 6.75 8.16 22.54
N ALA A 257 7.38 7.30 23.34
CA ALA A 257 8.80 7.41 23.66
C ALA A 257 9.70 7.24 22.42
N ARG A 258 9.40 6.26 21.55
CA ARG A 258 10.08 6.05 20.26
C ARG A 258 9.91 7.26 19.34
N MET A 259 8.70 7.81 19.24
CA MET A 259 8.43 9.03 18.45
C MET A 259 9.22 10.23 18.96
N ARG A 260 9.26 10.45 20.28
CA ARG A 260 10.10 11.51 20.89
C ARG A 260 11.57 11.32 20.51
N HIS A 261 12.10 10.12 20.67
CA HIS A 261 13.49 9.80 20.33
C HIS A 261 13.80 10.05 18.85
N ALA A 262 12.90 9.63 17.96
CA ALA A 262 13.01 9.87 16.52
C ALA A 262 13.07 11.37 16.19
N PHE A 263 12.20 12.18 16.81
CA PHE A 263 12.21 13.63 16.58
C PHE A 263 13.45 14.34 17.15
N GLN A 264 14.08 13.80 18.19
CA GLN A 264 15.34 14.32 18.71
C GLN A 264 16.52 14.15 17.73
N GLN A 265 16.39 13.30 16.71
CA GLN A 265 17.41 13.12 15.66
C GLN A 265 17.32 14.16 14.54
N LEU A 266 16.20 14.90 14.43
CA LEU A 266 15.99 15.86 13.35
C LEU A 266 17.04 16.98 13.29
N PRO A 267 17.53 17.55 14.42
CA PRO A 267 18.59 18.55 14.38
C PRO A 267 19.89 18.00 13.77
N GLU A 268 20.26 16.76 14.10
CA GLU A 268 21.46 16.10 13.57
C GLU A 268 21.33 15.78 12.08
N LEU A 269 20.13 15.37 11.62
CA LEU A 269 19.86 15.17 10.19
C LEU A 269 19.83 16.47 9.37
N ARG A 270 19.66 17.62 10.01
CA ARG A 270 19.63 18.94 9.36
C ARG A 270 20.99 19.62 9.29
N ALA A 271 21.91 19.23 10.18
CA ALA A 271 23.25 19.79 10.27
C ALA A 271 24.14 19.32 9.11
#